data_AF-A0A818CHV8-F1
#
_entry.id   AF-A0A818CHV8-F1
#
_cell.length_a   1.000
_cell.length_b   1.000
_cell.length_c   1.000
_cell.angle_alpha   90.00
_cell.angle_beta   90.00
_cell.angle_gamma   90.00
#
_symmetry.space_group_name_H-M   'P 1'
#
loop_
_entity.id
_entity.type
_entity.pdbx_description
1 polymer ?
#
loop_
_entity_poly.entity_id
_entity_poly.type
_entity_poly.pdbx_seq_one_letter_code
_entity_poly.pdbx_strand_id
1 'polypeptide(L)'
;MISSTLVYLIFFVGISYELTNGVGRTPQMGWNSWNHFKHNVSEKIVRQTADAMVATGLAAAGYQYVNLDDYWQLTRDSQGIIHPDPQAFPSGIPALADYVHSRKLKFGLYSDAGFMTCAKRPGSLDYETIDANTYASWNVDYLKYDNCNTDGTIPEVRYPVIRDALNASGRSIFFSSCG
;
A
#
# COMPACT_ATOMS: atom_id res chain seq x y z
N MET A 1 -23.78 -37.05 52.09
CA MET A 1 -22.59 -37.02 51.21
C MET A 1 -22.87 -36.02 50.09
N ILE A 2 -22.34 -34.81 50.18
CA ILE A 2 -22.49 -33.78 49.13
C ILE A 2 -21.22 -33.87 48.30
N SER A 3 -21.34 -34.37 47.07
CA SER A 3 -20.24 -34.46 46.12
C SER A 3 -20.15 -33.13 45.36
N SER A 4 -19.15 -32.33 45.67
CA SER A 4 -18.85 -31.10 44.92
C SER A 4 -17.99 -31.46 43.71
N THR A 5 -18.58 -31.41 42.52
CA THR A 5 -17.85 -31.54 41.26
C THR A 5 -17.21 -30.18 40.93
N LEU A 6 -15.88 -30.11 40.95
CA LEU A 6 -15.13 -28.95 40.48
C LEU A 6 -15.06 -28.98 38.95
N VAL A 7 -15.56 -27.93 38.28
CA VAL A 7 -15.42 -27.75 36.83
C VAL A 7 -14.20 -26.88 36.58
N TYR A 8 -13.18 -27.44 35.93
CA TYR A 8 -12.01 -26.68 35.46
C TYR A 8 -12.32 -26.09 34.08
N LEU A 9 -12.32 -24.77 33.97
CA LEU A 9 -12.32 -24.06 32.68
C LEU A 9 -10.91 -24.12 32.09
N ILE A 10 -10.74 -24.87 31.00
CA ILE A 10 -9.52 -24.84 30.18
C ILE A 10 -9.65 -23.66 29.22
N PHE A 11 -8.86 -22.60 29.45
CA PHE A 11 -8.69 -21.53 28.47
C PHE A 11 -7.74 -22.01 27.37
N PHE A 12 -8.28 -22.22 26.17
CA PHE A 12 -7.46 -22.39 24.98
C PHE A 12 -6.86 -21.03 24.60
N VAL A 13 -5.57 -20.85 24.86
CA VAL A 13 -4.80 -19.73 24.30
C VAL A 13 -4.50 -20.09 22.85
N GLY A 14 -5.26 -19.53 21.92
CA GLY A 14 -4.97 -19.65 20.49
C GLY A 14 -3.68 -18.90 20.17
N ILE A 15 -2.71 -19.55 19.52
CA ILE A 15 -1.56 -18.88 18.94
C ILE A 15 -2.04 -18.21 17.64
N SER A 16 -2.13 -16.89 17.64
CA SER A 16 -2.34 -16.10 16.43
C SER A 16 -0.99 -15.78 15.80
N TYR A 17 -0.80 -16.16 14.55
CA TYR A 17 0.35 -15.74 13.76
C TYR A 17 0.01 -14.42 13.09
N GLU A 18 0.52 -13.31 13.64
CA GLU A 18 0.36 -11.98 13.07
C GLU A 18 1.74 -11.41 12.72
N LEU A 19 1.84 -10.74 11.57
CA LEU A 19 3.01 -9.96 11.26
C LEU A 19 2.96 -8.69 12.12
N THR A 20 3.80 -8.60 13.15
CA THR A 20 3.84 -7.44 14.05
C THR A 20 4.61 -6.26 13.43
N ASN A 21 4.13 -5.75 12.29
CA ASN A 21 4.76 -4.66 11.53
C ASN A 21 4.22 -3.26 11.88
N GLY A 22 3.33 -3.16 12.87
CA GLY A 22 2.87 -1.88 13.44
C GLY A 22 1.73 -1.18 12.68
N VAL A 23 1.19 -1.79 11.62
CA VAL A 23 0.05 -1.27 10.84
C VAL A 23 -1.17 -2.18 10.99
N GLY A 24 -2.35 -1.76 10.49
CA GLY A 24 -3.53 -2.65 10.41
C GLY A 24 -4.28 -2.95 11.72
N ARG A 25 -3.93 -2.31 12.84
CA ARG A 25 -4.64 -2.51 14.13
C ARG A 25 -6.12 -2.11 14.12
N THR A 26 -6.47 -1.20 13.24
CA THR A 26 -7.86 -0.83 12.91
C THR A 26 -8.00 -0.78 11.39
N PRO A 27 -9.23 -0.88 10.86
CA PRO A 27 -9.45 -0.66 9.43
C PRO A 27 -8.83 0.66 8.97
N GLN A 28 -8.16 0.64 7.82
CA GLN A 28 -7.62 1.83 7.19
C GLN A 28 -8.74 2.76 6.75
N MET A 29 -8.53 4.06 6.88
CA MET A 29 -9.44 5.10 6.41
C MET A 29 -8.67 6.10 5.57
N GLY A 30 -9.23 6.49 4.43
CA GLY A 30 -8.52 7.36 3.51
C GLY A 30 -9.29 7.61 2.22
N TRP A 31 -8.54 8.07 1.22
CA TRP A 31 -9.01 8.36 -0.13
C TRP A 31 -8.17 7.58 -1.14
N ASN A 32 -8.76 7.27 -2.30
CA ASN A 32 -8.07 6.65 -3.43
C ASN A 32 -8.42 7.40 -4.72
N SER A 33 -7.43 7.60 -5.59
CA SER A 33 -7.58 8.41 -6.82
C SER A 33 -8.48 7.80 -7.90
N TRP A 34 -8.66 6.47 -7.91
CA TRP A 34 -9.16 5.75 -9.07
C TRP A 34 -10.59 6.11 -9.47
N ASN A 35 -11.53 6.12 -8.53
CA ASN A 35 -12.96 6.19 -8.87
C ASN A 35 -13.36 7.47 -9.57
N HIS A 36 -12.67 8.58 -9.30
CA HIS A 36 -12.95 9.87 -9.92
C HIS A 36 -11.97 10.22 -11.04
N PHE A 37 -10.67 10.03 -10.82
CA PHE A 37 -9.65 10.58 -11.72
C PHE A 37 -9.16 9.58 -12.78
N LYS A 38 -9.20 8.28 -12.51
CA LYS A 38 -8.69 7.24 -13.44
C LYS A 38 -7.27 7.61 -13.91
N HIS A 39 -7.05 7.66 -15.23
CA HIS A 39 -5.79 8.03 -15.87
C HIS A 39 -5.43 9.52 -15.77
N ASN A 40 -6.36 10.39 -15.36
CA ASN A 40 -6.14 11.83 -15.24
C ASN A 40 -5.60 12.24 -13.87
N VAL A 41 -4.93 11.33 -13.15
CA VAL A 41 -4.30 11.63 -11.87
C VAL A 41 -2.98 12.40 -12.09
N SER A 42 -2.65 13.31 -11.17
CA SER A 42 -1.42 14.09 -11.21
C SER A 42 -0.98 14.50 -9.80
N GLU A 43 0.26 14.94 -9.66
CA GLU A 43 0.80 15.48 -8.42
C GLU A 43 -0.07 16.61 -7.87
N LYS A 44 -0.55 17.51 -8.73
CA LYS A 44 -1.44 18.60 -8.34
C LYS A 44 -2.71 18.09 -7.67
N ILE A 45 -3.35 17.07 -8.26
CA ILE A 45 -4.56 16.47 -7.70
C ILE A 45 -4.30 15.88 -6.33
N VAL A 46 -3.23 15.09 -6.19
CA VAL A 46 -2.88 14.46 -4.90
C VAL A 46 -2.62 15.52 -3.83
N ARG A 47 -1.87 16.58 -4.15
CA ARG A 47 -1.62 17.69 -3.22
C ARG A 47 -2.91 18.40 -2.79
N GLN A 48 -3.77 18.72 -3.75
CA GLN A 48 -5.06 19.37 -3.48
C GLN A 48 -5.99 18.49 -2.64
N THR A 49 -6.00 17.18 -2.89
CA THR A 49 -6.78 16.23 -2.09
C THR A 49 -6.25 16.14 -0.66
N ALA A 50 -4.93 16.10 -0.46
CA ALA A 50 -4.33 16.09 0.87
C ALA A 50 -4.70 17.37 1.66
N ASP A 51 -4.57 18.54 1.04
CA ASP A 51 -4.99 19.81 1.65
C ASP A 51 -6.48 19.82 1.98
N ALA A 52 -7.34 19.34 1.07
CA ALA A 52 -8.78 19.27 1.26
C ALA A 52 -9.18 18.32 2.40
N MET A 53 -8.53 17.15 2.53
CA MET A 53 -8.77 16.21 3.62
C MET A 53 -8.50 16.85 4.99
N VAL A 54 -7.48 17.70 5.09
CA VAL A 54 -7.20 18.48 6.30
C VAL A 54 -8.25 19.59 6.50
N ALA A 55 -8.47 20.41 5.48
CA ALA A 55 -9.33 21.60 5.57
C ALA A 55 -10.81 21.28 5.85
N THR A 56 -11.28 20.13 5.37
CA THR A 56 -12.67 19.67 5.56
C THR A 56 -12.88 18.91 6.87
N GLY A 57 -11.82 18.62 7.62
CA GLY A 57 -11.88 17.85 8.86
C GLY A 57 -11.91 16.32 8.68
N LEU A 58 -11.83 15.80 7.45
CA LEU A 58 -11.75 14.35 7.20
C LEU A 58 -10.52 13.73 7.87
N ALA A 59 -9.37 14.41 7.82
CA ALA A 59 -8.17 13.99 8.51
C ALA A 59 -8.39 13.88 10.03
N ALA A 60 -9.07 14.86 10.63
CA ALA A 60 -9.44 14.85 12.05
C ALA A 60 -10.45 13.74 12.39
N ALA A 61 -11.30 13.36 11.44
CA ALA A 61 -12.23 12.24 11.56
C ALA A 61 -11.58 10.86 11.34
N GLY A 62 -10.27 10.79 11.07
CA GLY A 62 -9.51 9.54 10.97
C GLY A 62 -9.14 9.11 9.54
N TYR A 63 -9.52 9.86 8.50
CA TYR A 63 -9.11 9.57 7.13
C TYR A 63 -7.65 10.00 6.91
N GLN A 64 -6.73 9.03 6.95
CA GLN A 64 -5.29 9.28 7.02
C GLN A 64 -4.54 8.93 5.74
N TYR A 65 -5.02 7.99 4.94
CA TYR A 65 -4.30 7.53 3.74
C TYR A 65 -4.73 8.32 2.49
N VAL A 66 -3.75 8.85 1.76
CA VAL A 66 -3.91 9.44 0.42
C VAL A 66 -3.31 8.46 -0.58
N ASN A 67 -4.14 7.60 -1.15
CA ASN A 67 -3.69 6.50 -2.01
C ASN A 67 -3.74 6.90 -3.48
N LEU A 68 -2.57 6.90 -4.11
CA LEU A 68 -2.40 7.05 -5.55
C LEU A 68 -2.53 5.68 -6.23
N ASP A 69 -3.61 5.50 -6.99
CA ASP A 69 -3.88 4.27 -7.75
C ASP A 69 -3.07 4.20 -9.06
N ASP A 70 -3.43 3.31 -9.98
CA ASP A 70 -2.75 3.10 -11.27
C ASP A 70 -2.57 4.39 -12.09
N TYR A 71 -1.72 4.34 -13.14
CA TYR A 71 -1.25 5.46 -13.98
C TYR A 71 -0.18 6.38 -13.39
N TRP A 72 0.35 6.12 -12.19
CA TRP A 72 1.45 6.93 -11.66
C TRP A 72 2.80 6.63 -12.31
N GLN A 73 2.99 5.37 -12.71
CA GLN A 73 4.22 4.79 -13.23
C GLN A 73 4.23 4.74 -14.76
N LEU A 74 5.38 5.02 -15.37
CA LEU A 74 5.54 5.13 -16.82
C LEU A 74 6.54 4.12 -17.38
N THR A 75 7.72 3.99 -16.75
CA THR A 75 8.82 3.15 -17.24
C THR A 75 9.46 2.33 -16.13
N ARG A 76 10.25 1.33 -16.52
CA ARG A 76 11.23 0.64 -15.68
C ARG A 76 12.60 0.76 -16.35
N ASP A 77 13.63 1.13 -15.59
CA ASP A 77 14.97 1.31 -16.13
C ASP A 77 15.76 -0.02 -16.23
N SER A 78 17.01 0.07 -16.71
CA SER A 78 17.90 -1.10 -16.88
C SER A 78 18.32 -1.76 -15.56
N GLN A 79 18.17 -1.07 -14.43
CA GLN A 79 18.46 -1.57 -13.10
C GLN A 79 17.21 -2.22 -12.47
N GLY A 80 16.08 -2.20 -13.20
CA GLY A 80 14.83 -2.72 -12.72
C GLY A 80 14.10 -1.73 -11.80
N ILE A 81 14.48 -0.46 -11.72
CA ILE A 81 13.76 0.53 -10.91
C ILE A 81 12.58 1.07 -11.70
N ILE A 82 11.40 1.07 -11.07
CA ILE A 82 10.18 1.66 -11.63
C ILE A 82 10.21 3.19 -11.49
N HIS A 83 9.74 3.93 -12.50
CA HIS A 83 9.77 5.39 -12.53
C HIS A 83 8.38 5.99 -12.76
N PRO A 84 8.04 7.10 -12.07
CA PRO A 84 6.78 7.80 -12.29
C PRO A 84 6.72 8.46 -13.66
N ASP A 85 5.52 8.79 -14.14
CA ASP A 85 5.35 9.70 -15.26
C ASP A 85 5.86 11.11 -14.88
N PRO A 86 6.96 11.60 -15.50
CA PRO A 86 7.56 12.87 -15.12
C PRO A 86 6.71 14.08 -15.53
N GLN A 87 5.74 13.93 -16.42
CA GLN A 87 4.80 15.01 -16.77
C GLN A 87 3.70 15.14 -15.71
N ALA A 88 3.18 14.01 -15.22
CA ALA A 88 2.14 13.99 -14.20
C ALA A 88 2.70 14.23 -12.79
N PHE A 89 3.94 13.81 -12.52
CA PHE A 89 4.64 13.88 -11.23
C PHE A 89 6.02 14.53 -11.36
N PRO A 90 6.09 15.81 -11.73
CA PRO A 90 7.34 16.50 -12.06
C PRO A 90 8.32 16.63 -10.88
N SER A 91 7.86 16.57 -9.63
CA SER A 91 8.76 16.55 -8.45
C SER A 91 9.17 15.14 -8.02
N GLY A 92 8.61 14.10 -8.66
CA GLY A 92 8.80 12.71 -8.29
C GLY A 92 7.97 12.28 -7.06
N ILE A 93 7.90 10.97 -6.86
CA ILE A 93 7.12 10.39 -5.75
C ILE A 93 7.65 10.76 -4.36
N PRO A 94 8.97 10.77 -4.08
CA PRO A 94 9.48 11.14 -2.76
C PRO A 94 9.00 12.52 -2.29
N ALA A 95 9.09 13.54 -3.17
CA ALA A 95 8.67 14.90 -2.83
C ALA A 95 7.15 15.01 -2.63
N LEU A 96 6.37 14.16 -3.31
CA LEU A 96 4.92 14.08 -3.11
C LEU A 96 4.58 13.40 -1.78
N ALA A 97 5.26 12.30 -1.44
CA ALA A 97 5.10 11.62 -0.16
C ALA A 97 5.43 12.56 1.01
N ASP A 98 6.59 13.24 0.95
CA ASP A 98 7.01 14.20 1.98
C ASP A 98 6.00 15.33 2.18
N TYR A 99 5.37 15.80 1.09
CA TYR A 99 4.31 16.79 1.19
C TYR A 99 3.06 16.25 1.89
N VAL A 100 2.63 15.03 1.57
CA VAL A 100 1.49 14.37 2.24
C VAL A 100 1.80 14.18 3.72
N HIS A 101 3.01 13.75 4.08
CA HIS A 101 3.45 13.65 5.49
C HIS A 101 3.45 15.01 6.19
N SER A 102 3.81 16.09 5.49
CA SER A 102 3.77 17.44 6.06
C SER A 102 2.33 17.88 6.44
N ARG A 103 1.30 17.19 5.93
CA ARG A 103 -0.12 17.37 6.33
C ARG A 103 -0.55 16.42 7.44
N LYS A 104 0.39 15.66 8.02
CA LYS A 104 0.16 14.58 8.99
C LYS A 104 -0.73 13.45 8.41
N LEU A 105 -0.69 13.29 7.09
CA LEU A 105 -1.35 12.20 6.37
C LEU A 105 -0.31 11.14 5.97
N LYS A 106 -0.78 10.00 5.47
CA LYS A 106 0.02 8.88 4.99
C LYS A 106 -0.12 8.75 3.47
N PHE A 107 0.96 8.44 2.77
CA PHE A 107 0.97 8.33 1.32
C PHE A 107 0.94 6.87 0.87
N GLY A 108 0.05 6.54 -0.07
CA GLY A 108 -0.06 5.19 -0.63
C GLY A 108 0.22 5.14 -2.13
N LEU A 109 0.82 4.03 -2.56
CA LEU A 109 1.01 3.67 -3.96
C LEU A 109 0.22 2.42 -4.34
N TYR A 110 0.23 2.16 -5.64
CA TYR A 110 -0.34 1.02 -6.30
C TYR A 110 0.70 0.28 -7.13
N SER A 111 0.65 -1.04 -7.12
CA SER A 111 1.28 -1.88 -8.14
C SER A 111 0.45 -3.14 -8.35
N ASP A 112 0.99 -4.09 -9.10
CA ASP A 112 0.32 -5.33 -9.48
C ASP A 112 1.26 -6.52 -9.29
N ALA A 113 0.69 -7.64 -8.83
CA ALA A 113 1.32 -8.94 -8.76
C ALA A 113 1.50 -9.61 -10.15
N GLY A 114 1.38 -8.88 -11.25
CA GLY A 114 1.71 -9.33 -12.60
C GLY A 114 2.82 -8.51 -13.27
N PHE A 115 3.13 -8.88 -14.51
CA PHE A 115 4.16 -8.19 -15.31
C PHE A 115 3.74 -6.75 -15.68
N MET A 116 2.43 -6.53 -15.73
CA MET A 116 1.84 -5.22 -15.98
C MET A 116 0.64 -5.02 -15.06
N THR A 117 0.36 -3.78 -14.73
CA THR A 117 -0.87 -3.42 -14.03
C THR A 117 -2.11 -3.59 -14.88
N CYS A 118 -3.28 -3.51 -14.27
CA CYS A 118 -4.55 -3.55 -14.99
C CYS A 118 -4.63 -2.50 -16.12
N ALA A 119 -4.03 -1.31 -15.94
CA ALA A 119 -3.92 -0.29 -16.99
C ALA A 119 -2.71 -0.44 -17.94
N LYS A 120 -2.05 -1.61 -17.94
CA LYS A 120 -0.89 -1.93 -18.80
C LYS A 120 0.33 -1.03 -18.54
N ARG A 121 0.53 -0.62 -17.29
CA ARG A 121 1.77 0.03 -16.83
C ARG A 121 2.71 -1.01 -16.21
N PRO A 122 4.00 -0.72 -15.96
CA PRO A 122 4.89 -1.69 -15.31
C PRO A 122 4.28 -2.20 -13.98
N GLY A 123 4.17 -3.52 -13.84
CA GLY A 123 3.83 -4.22 -12.59
C GLY A 123 5.08 -4.71 -11.87
N SER A 124 4.91 -5.40 -10.73
CA SER A 124 6.01 -5.74 -9.82
C SER A 124 6.40 -7.22 -9.79
N LEU A 125 5.73 -8.09 -10.55
CA LEU A 125 6.14 -9.50 -10.64
C LEU A 125 7.59 -9.61 -11.14
N ASP A 126 8.40 -10.41 -10.44
CA ASP A 126 9.86 -10.58 -10.59
C ASP A 126 10.73 -9.38 -10.14
N TYR A 127 10.12 -8.29 -9.66
CA TYR A 127 10.81 -7.09 -9.17
C TYR A 127 10.43 -6.75 -7.72
N GLU A 128 9.79 -7.65 -6.98
CA GLU A 128 9.13 -7.36 -5.71
C GLU A 128 10.09 -6.79 -4.67
N THR A 129 11.30 -7.36 -4.56
CA THR A 129 12.30 -6.87 -3.61
C THR A 129 12.82 -5.49 -4.00
N ILE A 130 13.03 -5.24 -5.29
CA ILE A 130 13.49 -3.95 -5.80
C ILE A 130 12.40 -2.89 -5.59
N ASP A 131 11.17 -3.21 -5.93
CA ASP A 131 10.03 -2.30 -5.83
C ASP A 131 9.68 -2.01 -4.37
N ALA A 132 9.68 -3.01 -3.48
CA ALA A 132 9.48 -2.80 -2.04
C ALA A 132 10.52 -1.84 -1.43
N ASN A 133 11.80 -2.05 -1.76
CA ASN A 133 12.88 -1.17 -1.30
C ASN A 133 12.78 0.23 -1.90
N THR A 134 12.38 0.33 -3.18
CA THR A 134 12.14 1.61 -3.86
C THR A 134 11.02 2.37 -3.15
N TYR A 135 9.88 1.74 -2.90
CA TYR A 135 8.74 2.36 -2.23
C TYR A 135 9.08 2.78 -0.79
N ALA A 136 9.83 1.95 -0.06
CA ALA A 136 10.32 2.32 1.27
C ALA A 136 11.24 3.54 1.23
N SER A 137 12.16 3.60 0.26
CA SER A 137 13.07 4.74 0.07
C SER A 137 12.34 6.04 -0.32
N TRP A 138 11.16 5.93 -0.93
CA TRP A 138 10.30 7.05 -1.30
C TRP A 138 9.29 7.43 -0.19
N ASN A 139 9.47 6.89 1.01
CA ASN A 139 8.60 7.13 2.16
C ASN A 139 7.13 6.69 1.96
N VAL A 140 6.85 5.69 1.13
CA VAL A 140 5.49 5.15 0.96
C VAL A 140 5.01 4.46 2.26
N ASP A 141 3.75 4.64 2.64
CA ASP A 141 3.15 4.06 3.85
C ASP A 141 2.13 2.96 3.57
N TYR A 142 1.71 2.83 2.31
CA TYR A 142 0.65 1.92 1.89
C TYR A 142 0.92 1.42 0.48
N LEU A 143 0.75 0.12 0.25
CA LEU A 143 0.76 -0.48 -1.09
C LEU A 143 -0.57 -1.20 -1.33
N LYS A 144 -1.35 -0.73 -2.30
CA LYS A 144 -2.39 -1.54 -2.96
C LYS A 144 -1.69 -2.43 -3.99
N TYR A 145 -1.94 -3.73 -3.95
CA TYR A 145 -1.27 -4.69 -4.84
C TYR A 145 -2.30 -5.55 -5.56
N ASP A 146 -2.42 -5.35 -6.87
CA ASP A 146 -3.45 -5.93 -7.75
C ASP A 146 -3.05 -7.29 -8.33
N ASN A 147 -3.87 -7.84 -9.23
CA ASN A 147 -3.72 -9.21 -9.73
C ASN A 147 -3.92 -9.36 -11.25
N CYS A 148 -3.66 -8.32 -12.05
CA CYS A 148 -3.79 -8.38 -13.51
C CYS A 148 -2.49 -8.86 -14.19
N ASN A 149 -2.59 -9.40 -15.42
CA ASN A 149 -1.44 -9.76 -16.27
C ASN A 149 -0.36 -10.63 -15.59
N THR A 150 -0.82 -11.66 -14.89
CA THR A 150 0.02 -12.58 -14.13
C THR A 150 0.61 -13.67 -15.02
N ASP A 151 1.55 -14.44 -14.49
CA ASP A 151 2.09 -15.66 -15.09
C ASP A 151 1.17 -16.89 -14.91
N GLY A 152 -0.03 -16.69 -14.37
CA GLY A 152 -0.99 -17.76 -14.04
C GLY A 152 -0.75 -18.44 -12.70
N THR A 153 0.31 -18.10 -11.96
CA THR A 153 0.49 -18.59 -10.59
C THR A 153 -0.55 -18.00 -9.65
N ILE A 154 -0.98 -18.79 -8.66
CA ILE A 154 -2.05 -18.38 -7.76
C ILE A 154 -1.61 -17.26 -6.80
N PRO A 155 -2.51 -16.35 -6.40
CA PRO A 155 -2.21 -15.25 -5.48
C PRO A 155 -1.48 -15.67 -4.19
N GLU A 156 -1.83 -16.83 -3.63
CA GLU A 156 -1.25 -17.37 -2.40
C GLU A 156 0.27 -17.64 -2.52
N VAL A 157 0.79 -17.73 -3.75
CA VAL A 157 2.23 -17.85 -4.02
C VAL A 157 2.86 -16.46 -4.23
N ARG A 158 2.22 -15.57 -5.00
CA ARG A 158 2.80 -14.26 -5.37
C ARG A 158 2.70 -13.20 -4.27
N TYR A 159 1.56 -13.10 -3.59
CA TYR A 159 1.33 -12.06 -2.58
C TYR A 159 2.29 -12.13 -1.38
N PRO A 160 2.65 -13.32 -0.85
CA PRO A 160 3.66 -13.43 0.19
C PRO A 160 5.04 -12.84 -0.19
N VAL A 161 5.43 -12.91 -1.47
CA VAL A 161 6.75 -12.42 -1.93
C VAL A 161 6.87 -10.91 -1.68
N ILE A 162 5.91 -10.11 -2.17
CA ILE A 162 5.92 -8.66 -1.92
C ILE A 162 5.65 -8.33 -0.45
N ARG A 163 4.78 -9.09 0.24
CA ARG A 163 4.53 -8.90 1.68
C ARG A 163 5.83 -8.99 2.47
N ASP A 164 6.61 -10.02 2.22
CA ASP A 164 7.86 -10.28 2.94
C ASP A 164 8.94 -9.26 2.54
N ALA A 165 9.00 -8.88 1.26
CA ALA A 165 9.87 -7.81 0.79
C ALA A 165 9.57 -6.45 1.44
N LEU A 166 8.28 -6.08 1.56
CA LEU A 166 7.87 -4.86 2.28
C LEU A 166 8.29 -4.92 3.75
N ASN A 167 8.10 -6.06 4.41
CA ASN A 167 8.54 -6.23 5.81
C ASN A 167 10.07 -6.13 5.96
N ALA A 168 10.82 -6.68 5.01
CA ALA A 168 12.27 -6.65 4.98
C ALA A 168 12.86 -5.25 4.65
N SER A 169 12.09 -4.38 4.02
CA SER A 169 12.51 -3.02 3.64
C SER A 169 12.85 -2.10 4.83
N GLY A 170 12.42 -2.47 6.04
CA GLY A 170 12.64 -1.69 7.26
C GLY A 170 11.65 -0.53 7.47
N ARG A 171 10.71 -0.31 6.54
CA ARG A 171 9.60 0.66 6.69
C ARG A 171 8.28 -0.07 6.90
N SER A 172 7.48 0.39 7.87
CA SER A 172 6.11 -0.11 8.07
C SER A 172 5.20 0.36 6.93
N ILE A 173 4.97 -0.51 5.95
CA ILE A 173 4.07 -0.28 4.81
C ILE A 173 2.81 -1.13 4.98
N PHE A 174 1.64 -0.50 4.96
CA PHE A 174 0.36 -1.19 4.96
C PHE A 174 0.19 -1.95 3.65
N PHE A 175 0.09 -3.28 3.72
CA PHE A 175 -0.12 -4.12 2.56
C PHE A 175 -1.60 -4.42 2.34
N SER A 176 -2.13 -3.98 1.20
CA SER A 176 -3.52 -4.17 0.80
C SER A 176 -3.60 -5.03 -0.45
N SER A 177 -3.92 -6.31 -0.26
CA SER A 177 -4.12 -7.24 -1.37
C SER A 177 -5.39 -6.94 -2.17
N CYS A 178 -5.34 -7.08 -3.50
CA CYS A 178 -6.44 -6.85 -4.44
C CYS A 178 -6.44 -7.99 -5.48
N GLY A 179 -7.03 -9.12 -5.09
CA GLY A 179 -6.96 -10.40 -5.81
C GLY A 179 -8.21 -10.75 -6.60
#